data_AF-A0A921B2B6-F1
#
_entry.id   AF-A0A921B2B6-F1
#
_cell.length_a   1.000
_cell.length_b   1.000
_cell.length_c   1.000
_cell.angle_alpha   90.00
_cell.angle_beta   90.00
_cell.angle_gamma   90.00
#
_symmetry.space_group_name_H-M   'P 1'
#
loop_
_entity.id
_entity.type
_entity.pdbx_description
1 polymer ?
#
loop_
_entity_poly.entity_id
_entity_poly.type
_entity_poly.pdbx_seq_one_letter_code
_entity_poly.pdbx_strand_id
1 'polypeptide(L)'
;MDYEEYQTKVIMLDNTIRNITSKMIDTIHQDIIKNKELLSKLIVDTDFDFISLDDHLLDRKTDQLAIELFRYGQEVIYYSALESDIVYFQNTSYDVEVSQLVSDELLVKMFETKNVFKKIHHVTGISGILEKNLAFKRAIIKDLSH
;
A
#
# COMPACT_ATOMS: atom_id res chain seq x y z
N MET A 1 26.35 18.26 24.01
CA MET A 1 25.24 17.32 24.22
C MET A 1 25.81 16.07 24.83
N ASP A 2 25.40 15.79 26.07
CA ASP A 2 25.72 14.53 26.72
C ASP A 2 24.70 13.44 26.35
N TYR A 3 24.92 12.23 26.86
CA TYR A 3 24.08 11.09 26.52
C TYR A 3 22.65 11.21 27.05
N GLU A 4 22.45 11.80 28.23
CA GLU A 4 21.13 12.01 28.82
C GLU A 4 20.31 13.04 28.03
N GLU A 5 20.96 14.13 27.59
CA GLU A 5 20.37 15.15 26.73
C GLU A 5 20.03 14.57 25.35
N TYR A 6 20.89 13.71 24.78
CA TYR A 6 20.60 12.99 23.54
C TYR A 6 19.39 12.07 23.70
N GLN A 7 19.35 11.22 24.73
CA GLN A 7 18.25 10.29 24.97
C GLN A 7 16.91 11.01 25.12
N THR A 8 16.89 12.09 25.90
CA THR A 8 15.68 12.90 26.09
C THR A 8 15.17 13.46 24.76
N LYS A 9 16.06 13.99 23.91
CA LYS A 9 15.68 14.53 22.60
C LYS A 9 15.17 13.45 21.65
N VAL A 10 15.82 12.28 21.61
CA VAL A 10 15.38 11.16 20.77
C VAL A 10 14.01 10.66 21.18
N ILE A 11 13.74 10.47 22.48
CA ILE A 11 12.42 10.03 22.96
C ILE A 11 11.32 11.01 22.53
N MET A 12 11.56 12.32 22.60
CA MET A 12 10.60 13.33 22.14
C MET A 12 10.36 13.23 20.62
N LEU A 13 11.42 13.04 19.83
CA LEU A 13 11.31 12.90 18.38
C LEU A 13 10.57 11.61 18.00
N ASP A 14 10.90 10.47 18.62
CA ASP A 14 10.24 9.18 18.38
C ASP A 14 8.74 9.25 18.69
N ASN A 15 8.37 9.90 19.80
CA ASN A 15 6.95 10.10 20.14
C ASN A 15 6.25 11.00 19.12
N THR A 16 6.93 12.01 18.59
CA THR A 16 6.40 12.87 17.54
C THR A 16 6.20 12.10 16.24
N ILE A 17 7.17 11.28 15.85
CA ILE A 17 7.11 10.39 14.68
C ILE A 17 5.91 9.45 14.83
N ARG A 18 5.80 8.73 15.96
CA ARG A 18 4.68 7.82 16.24
C ARG A 18 3.32 8.51 16.09
N ASN A 19 3.16 9.70 16.67
CA ASN A 19 1.91 10.46 16.59
C ASN A 19 1.55 10.86 15.14
N ILE A 20 2.55 11.20 14.32
CA ILE A 20 2.34 11.54 12.92
C ILE A 20 1.98 10.27 12.13
N THR A 21 2.71 9.18 12.33
CA THR A 21 2.48 7.92 11.62
C THR A 21 1.16 7.28 12.01
N SER A 22 0.70 7.37 13.26
CA SER A 22 -0.62 6.88 13.66
C SER A 22 -1.74 7.59 12.91
N LYS A 23 -1.65 8.92 12.72
CA LYS A 23 -2.64 9.66 11.90
C LYS A 23 -2.61 9.23 10.43
N MET A 24 -1.43 8.88 9.92
CA MET A 24 -1.31 8.33 8.56
C MET A 24 -1.99 6.96 8.45
N ILE A 25 -1.79 6.08 9.44
CA ILE A 25 -2.47 4.77 9.52
C ILE A 25 -3.98 4.96 9.59
N ASP A 26 -4.48 5.85 10.45
CA ASP A 26 -5.91 6.16 10.54
C ASP A 26 -6.48 6.63 9.20
N THR A 27 -5.72 7.45 8.46
CA THR A 27 -6.12 7.92 7.12
C THR A 27 -6.24 6.75 6.15
N ILE A 28 -5.26 5.84 6.14
CA ILE A 28 -5.29 4.65 5.29
C ILE A 28 -6.48 3.74 5.63
N HIS A 29 -6.73 3.47 6.91
CA HIS A 29 -7.88 2.66 7.31
C HIS A 29 -9.20 3.31 6.90
N GLN A 30 -9.33 4.63 7.05
CA GLN A 30 -10.50 5.37 6.58
C GLN A 30 -10.67 5.28 5.06
N ASP A 31 -9.59 5.40 4.29
CA ASP A 31 -9.61 5.23 2.83
C ASP A 31 -10.06 3.82 2.44
N ILE A 32 -9.51 2.79 3.10
CA ILE A 32 -9.90 1.40 2.87
C ILE A 32 -11.39 1.19 3.13
N ILE A 33 -11.90 1.67 4.27
CA ILE A 33 -13.32 1.55 4.62
C ILE A 33 -14.18 2.26 3.57
N LYS A 34 -13.83 3.50 3.23
CA LYS A 34 -14.57 4.33 2.29
C LYS A 34 -14.60 3.71 0.88
N ASN A 35 -13.49 3.14 0.44
CA ASN A 35 -13.29 2.71 -0.94
C ASN A 35 -13.43 1.19 -1.14
N LYS A 36 -13.72 0.42 -0.09
CA LYS A 36 -13.77 -1.05 -0.10
C LYS A 36 -14.51 -1.64 -1.30
N GLU A 37 -15.76 -1.22 -1.53
CA GLU A 37 -16.57 -1.78 -2.62
C GLU A 37 -15.97 -1.52 -4.00
N LEU A 38 -15.40 -0.33 -4.21
CA LEU A 38 -14.79 0.03 -5.48
C LEU A 38 -13.47 -0.73 -5.66
N LEU A 39 -12.63 -0.81 -4.63
CA LEU A 39 -11.39 -1.59 -4.69
C LEU A 39 -11.66 -3.06 -5.00
N SER A 40 -12.64 -3.69 -4.35
CA SER A 40 -13.05 -5.07 -4.66
C SER A 40 -13.45 -5.24 -6.13
N LYS A 41 -14.22 -4.30 -6.69
CA LYS A 41 -14.62 -4.33 -8.10
C LYS A 41 -13.42 -4.17 -9.04
N LEU A 42 -12.54 -3.21 -8.76
CA LEU A 42 -11.37 -2.93 -9.61
C LEU A 42 -10.36 -4.07 -9.60
N ILE A 43 -10.18 -4.77 -8.47
CA ILE A 43 -9.23 -5.89 -8.37
C ILE A 43 -9.62 -7.03 -9.32
N VAL A 44 -10.91 -7.34 -9.43
CA VAL A 44 -11.43 -8.41 -10.31
C VAL A 44 -11.72 -7.94 -11.74
N ASP A 45 -11.68 -6.64 -11.99
CA ASP A 45 -11.87 -6.08 -13.32
C ASP A 45 -10.64 -6.37 -14.19
N THR A 46 -10.81 -7.26 -15.17
CA THR A 46 -9.75 -7.69 -16.09
C THR A 46 -9.30 -6.58 -17.03
N ASP A 47 -10.14 -5.58 -17.27
CA ASP A 47 -9.82 -4.46 -18.13
C ASP A 47 -9.13 -3.32 -17.37
N PHE A 48 -9.26 -3.31 -16.05
CA PHE A 48 -8.58 -2.36 -15.18
C PHE A 48 -7.13 -2.79 -14.92
N ASP A 49 -6.21 -1.83 -14.98
CA ASP A 49 -4.79 -1.98 -14.66
C ASP A 49 -4.44 -0.99 -13.55
N PHE A 50 -3.92 -1.52 -12.44
CA PHE A 50 -3.42 -0.69 -11.35
C PHE A 50 -2.04 -0.17 -11.72
N ILE A 51 -1.93 1.14 -11.85
CA ILE A 51 -0.66 1.82 -12.15
C ILE A 51 -0.21 2.52 -10.88
N SER A 52 1.02 2.26 -10.45
CA SER A 52 1.65 2.88 -9.28
C SER A 52 1.85 4.39 -9.46
N LEU A 53 2.16 5.09 -8.35
CA LEU A 53 2.56 6.50 -8.41
C LEU A 53 3.70 6.77 -9.39
N ASP A 54 4.63 5.82 -9.47
CA ASP A 54 5.85 5.90 -10.27
C ASP A 54 5.65 5.35 -11.70
N ASP A 55 4.39 5.21 -12.17
CA ASP A 55 4.01 4.78 -13.53
C ASP A 55 4.37 3.34 -13.93
N HIS A 56 4.57 2.47 -12.94
CA HIS A 56 4.74 1.02 -13.15
C HIS A 56 3.41 0.28 -12.92
N LEU A 57 3.17 -0.78 -13.69
CA LEU A 57 2.07 -1.71 -13.45
C LEU A 57 2.26 -2.40 -12.08
N LEU A 58 1.19 -2.48 -11.30
CA LEU A 58 1.17 -3.16 -10.01
C LEU A 58 0.64 -4.59 -10.18
N ASP A 59 1.30 -5.55 -9.54
CA ASP A 59 0.90 -6.95 -9.59
C ASP A 59 -0.38 -7.21 -8.79
N ARG A 60 -1.25 -8.06 -9.36
CA ARG A 60 -2.51 -8.50 -8.74
C ARG A 60 -2.46 -9.99 -8.43
N LYS A 61 -2.90 -10.35 -7.24
CA LYS A 61 -3.26 -11.73 -6.88
C LYS A 61 -4.77 -11.84 -6.89
N THR A 62 -5.34 -12.06 -8.08
CA THR A 62 -6.80 -12.04 -8.28
C THR A 62 -7.52 -13.14 -7.49
N ASP A 63 -6.89 -14.30 -7.34
CA ASP A 63 -7.34 -15.42 -6.52
C ASP A 63 -7.43 -15.08 -5.01
N GLN A 64 -6.53 -14.22 -4.54
CA GLN A 64 -6.49 -13.73 -3.16
C GLN A 64 -7.16 -12.35 -2.99
N LEU A 65 -7.80 -11.83 -4.04
CA LEU A 65 -8.35 -10.48 -4.16
C LEU A 65 -7.40 -9.40 -3.59
N ALA A 66 -6.13 -9.47 -4.00
CA ALA A 66 -5.10 -8.58 -3.49
C ALA A 66 -4.35 -7.83 -4.61
N ILE A 67 -3.86 -6.64 -4.28
CA ILE A 67 -3.08 -5.75 -5.16
C ILE A 67 -1.80 -5.31 -4.46
N GLU A 68 -0.67 -5.40 -5.15
CA GLU A 68 0.62 -4.95 -4.65
C GLU A 68 0.58 -3.46 -4.34
N LEU A 69 1.13 -3.08 -3.19
CA LEU A 69 1.31 -1.70 -2.77
C LEU A 69 2.77 -1.27 -2.91
N PHE A 70 3.68 -2.05 -2.34
CA PHE A 70 5.13 -1.81 -2.34
C PHE A 70 5.88 -3.02 -1.77
N ARG A 71 7.21 -3.00 -1.87
CA ARG A 71 8.11 -3.98 -1.22
C ARG A 71 8.78 -3.38 0.00
N TYR A 72 8.86 -4.16 1.08
CA TYR A 72 9.55 -3.80 2.32
C TYR A 72 10.56 -4.89 2.70
N GLY A 73 11.84 -4.61 2.46
CA GLY A 73 12.87 -5.66 2.53
C GLY A 73 12.64 -6.72 1.45
N GLN A 74 12.45 -7.97 1.87
CA GLN A 74 12.16 -9.09 0.96
C GLN A 74 10.65 -9.35 0.79
N GLU A 75 9.82 -8.73 1.62
CA GLU A 75 8.38 -8.96 1.63
C GLU A 75 7.67 -8.03 0.64
N VAL A 76 6.64 -8.54 -0.03
CA VAL A 76 5.72 -7.74 -0.84
C VAL A 76 4.49 -7.45 -0.01
N ILE A 77 4.14 -6.18 0.10
CA ILE A 77 2.99 -5.70 0.87
C ILE A 77 1.84 -5.44 -0.10
N TYR A 78 0.66 -5.93 0.27
CA TYR A 78 -0.55 -5.86 -0.55
C TYR A 78 -1.67 -5.18 0.22
N TYR A 79 -2.64 -4.63 -0.51
CA TYR A 79 -3.99 -4.45 -0.01
C TYR A 79 -4.78 -5.72 -0.35
N SER A 80 -5.50 -6.28 0.62
CA SER A 80 -6.40 -7.42 0.42
C SER A 80 -7.84 -6.97 0.61
N ALA A 81 -8.67 -7.18 -0.41
CA ALA A 81 -10.11 -6.96 -0.30
C ALA A 81 -10.81 -8.01 0.58
N LEU A 82 -10.22 -9.22 0.72
CA LEU A 82 -10.74 -10.26 1.61
C LEU A 82 -10.63 -9.82 3.07
N GLU A 83 -9.43 -9.42 3.50
CA GLU A 83 -9.19 -8.95 4.86
C GLU A 83 -9.69 -7.51 5.06
N SER A 84 -9.91 -6.77 3.97
CA SER A 84 -10.17 -5.33 3.99
C SER A 84 -9.05 -4.56 4.70
N ASP A 85 -7.80 -4.95 4.45
CA ASP A 85 -6.63 -4.39 5.15
C ASP A 85 -5.32 -4.62 4.37
N ILE A 86 -4.22 -4.11 4.90
CA ILE A 86 -2.85 -4.29 4.42
C ILE A 86 -2.31 -5.62 4.93
N VAL A 87 -1.82 -6.45 4.00
CA VAL A 87 -1.32 -7.79 4.28
C VAL A 87 0.02 -8.05 3.61
N TYR A 88 0.70 -9.09 4.07
CA TYR A 88 1.73 -9.80 3.33
C TYR A 88 1.37 -11.28 3.27
N PHE A 89 1.93 -12.01 2.30
CA PHE A 89 1.66 -13.44 2.15
C PHE A 89 2.88 -14.24 2.58
N GLN A 90 2.66 -15.25 3.41
CA GLN A 90 3.70 -16.20 3.82
C GLN A 90 3.39 -17.59 3.29
N ASN A 91 4.42 -18.24 2.74
CA ASN A 91 4.34 -19.65 2.40
C ASN A 91 4.34 -20.49 3.67
N THR A 92 3.33 -21.34 3.79
CA THR A 92 3.29 -22.39 4.80
C THR A 92 4.14 -23.58 4.36
N SER A 93 4.38 -24.52 5.28
CA SER A 93 5.11 -25.77 5.04
C SER A 93 4.49 -26.68 3.96
N TYR A 94 3.30 -26.34 3.46
CA TYR A 94 2.52 -27.12 2.50
C TYR A 94 2.38 -26.42 1.15
N ASP A 95 3.26 -25.45 0.83
CA ASP A 95 3.22 -24.65 -0.40
C ASP A 95 1.90 -23.88 -0.61
N VAL A 96 1.24 -23.52 0.50
CA VAL A 96 0.05 -22.65 0.49
C VAL A 96 0.45 -21.29 1.04
N GLU A 97 0.18 -20.22 0.29
CA GLU A 97 0.30 -18.84 0.77
C GLU A 97 -0.88 -18.47 1.67
N VAL A 98 -0.59 -17.87 2.81
CA VAL A 98 -1.60 -17.37 3.75
C VAL A 98 -1.37 -15.87 4.00
N SER A 99 -2.46 -15.10 3.98
CA SER A 99 -2.44 -13.67 4.32
C SER A 99 -2.12 -13.49 5.81
N GLN A 100 -1.27 -12.51 6.09
CA GLN A 100 -1.06 -11.99 7.44
C GLN A 100 -1.21 -10.48 7.44
N LEU A 101 -1.97 -9.97 8.40
CA LEU A 101 -2.14 -8.53 8.61
C LEU A 101 -0.80 -7.89 8.97
N VAL A 102 -0.51 -6.74 8.36
CA VAL A 102 0.61 -5.89 8.78
C VAL A 102 0.21 -5.20 10.07
N SER A 103 0.97 -5.39 11.15
CA SER A 103 0.67 -4.74 12.43
C SER A 103 0.89 -3.22 12.36
N ASP A 104 0.13 -2.47 13.16
CA ASP A 104 0.31 -1.02 13.28
C ASP A 104 1.75 -0.64 13.67
N GLU A 105 2.41 -1.42 14.52
CA GLU A 105 3.82 -1.20 14.89
C GLU A 105 4.76 -1.29 13.68
N LEU A 106 4.48 -2.20 12.75
CA LEU A 106 5.24 -2.33 11.52
C LEU A 106 4.88 -1.24 10.52
N LEU A 107 3.59 -0.87 10.41
CA LEU A 107 3.14 0.26 9.60
C LEU A 107 3.78 1.57 10.05
N VAL A 108 3.92 1.80 11.35
CA VAL A 108 4.63 2.96 11.90
C VAL A 108 6.05 3.03 11.34
N LYS A 109 6.81 1.93 11.44
CA LYS A 109 8.19 1.85 10.91
C LYS A 109 8.24 2.06 9.40
N MET A 110 7.30 1.47 8.67
CA MET A 110 7.20 1.64 7.22
C MET A 110 6.91 3.10 6.83
N PHE A 111 6.05 3.79 7.60
CA PHE A 111 5.59 5.15 7.31
C PHE A 111 6.55 6.26 7.76
N GLU A 112 7.62 5.92 8.50
CA GLU A 112 8.78 6.82 8.67
C GLU A 112 9.32 7.27 7.30
N THR A 113 9.17 6.43 6.27
CA THR A 113 9.41 6.80 4.88
C THR A 113 8.13 7.34 4.25
N LYS A 114 8.02 8.66 4.09
CA LYS A 114 6.86 9.35 3.47
C LYS A 114 6.43 8.76 2.12
N ASN A 115 7.37 8.21 1.35
CA ASN A 115 7.06 7.59 0.06
C ASN A 115 6.16 6.35 0.20
N VAL A 116 6.35 5.56 1.26
CA VAL A 116 5.56 4.36 1.51
C VAL A 116 4.09 4.74 1.75
N PHE A 117 3.85 5.70 2.64
CA PHE A 117 2.49 6.22 2.89
C PHE A 117 1.80 6.65 1.58
N LYS A 118 2.49 7.42 0.73
CA LYS A 118 1.95 7.88 -0.54
C LYS A 118 1.57 6.71 -1.47
N LYS A 119 2.42 5.69 -1.56
CA LYS A 119 2.18 4.51 -2.41
C LYS A 119 0.95 3.74 -1.96
N ILE A 120 0.79 3.54 -0.65
CA ILE A 120 -0.41 2.91 -0.10
C ILE A 120 -1.64 3.77 -0.38
N HIS A 121 -1.61 5.05 0.00
CA HIS A 121 -2.73 5.99 -0.17
C HIS A 121 -3.16 6.14 -1.64
N HIS A 122 -2.22 6.08 -2.58
CA HIS A 122 -2.53 6.07 -4.02
C HIS A 122 -3.49 4.95 -4.38
N VAL A 123 -3.24 3.75 -3.85
CA VAL A 123 -4.07 2.57 -4.09
C VAL A 123 -5.34 2.60 -3.24
N THR A 124 -5.20 2.60 -1.91
CA THR A 124 -6.32 2.49 -0.98
C THR A 124 -7.25 3.70 -1.04
N GLY A 125 -6.70 4.89 -1.27
CA GLY A 125 -7.44 6.14 -1.45
C GLY A 125 -7.99 6.35 -2.86
N ILE A 126 -7.67 5.46 -3.81
CA ILE A 126 -8.02 5.59 -5.25
C ILE A 126 -7.60 6.98 -5.77
N SER A 127 -6.42 7.44 -5.35
CA SER A 127 -5.97 8.81 -5.60
C SER A 127 -5.35 8.92 -7.00
N GLY A 128 -6.14 9.30 -8.00
CA GLY A 128 -5.64 9.42 -9.38
C GLY A 128 -5.46 8.07 -10.10
N ILE A 129 -5.91 6.97 -9.49
CA ILE A 129 -5.74 5.61 -10.01
C ILE A 129 -6.49 5.40 -11.32
N LEU A 130 -7.70 5.95 -11.42
CA LEU A 130 -8.55 5.82 -12.61
C LEU A 130 -7.94 6.59 -13.79
N GLU A 131 -7.44 7.79 -13.51
CA GLU A 131 -6.77 8.65 -14.49
C GLU A 131 -5.48 8.01 -15.01
N LYS A 132 -4.69 7.39 -14.15
CA LYS A 132 -3.49 6.66 -14.59
C LYS A 132 -3.84 5.46 -15.46
N ASN A 133 -4.88 4.71 -15.12
CA ASN A 133 -5.33 3.60 -15.97
C ASN A 133 -5.74 4.10 -17.37
N LEU A 134 -6.55 5.17 -17.45
CA LEU A 134 -6.96 5.75 -18.72
C LEU A 134 -5.76 6.27 -19.53
N ALA A 135 -4.80 6.93 -18.88
CA ALA A 135 -3.58 7.39 -19.52
C ALA A 135 -2.76 6.21 -20.08
N PHE A 136 -2.64 5.13 -19.32
CA PHE A 136 -1.95 3.91 -19.74
C PHE A 136 -2.61 3.26 -20.98
N LYS A 137 -3.94 3.09 -20.97
CA LYS A 137 -4.66 2.56 -22.15
C LYS A 137 -4.50 3.44 -23.38
N ARG A 138 -4.54 4.77 -23.22
CA ARG A 138 -4.29 5.73 -24.31
C ARG A 138 -2.88 5.61 -24.88
N ALA A 139 -1.87 5.40 -24.01
CA ALA A 139 -0.49 5.19 -24.44
C ALA A 139 -0.36 3.91 -25.28
N ILE A 140 -0.96 2.79 -24.84
CA ILE A 140 -0.99 1.55 -25.61
C ILE A 140 -1.60 1.76 -27.00
N ILE A 141 -2.75 2.42 -27.10
CA ILE A 141 -3.39 2.70 -28.39
C ILE A 141 -2.47 3.50 -29.30
N LYS A 142 -1.82 4.53 -28.76
CA LYS A 142 -0.88 5.36 -29.51
C LYS A 142 0.28 4.52 -30.04
N ASP A 143 0.86 3.66 -29.20
CA ASP A 143 2.00 2.83 -29.58
C ASP A 143 1.63 1.76 -30.62
N LEU A 144 0.40 1.23 -30.60
CA LEU A 144 -0.11 0.28 -31.59
C LEU A 144 -0.57 0.93 -32.91
N SER A 145 -0.83 2.24 -32.91
CA SER A 145 -1.31 2.98 -34.08
C SER A 145 -0.18 3.58 -34.92
N HIS A 146 1.07 3.32 -34.53
CA HIS A 146 2.30 3.75 -35.21
C HIS A 146 3.02 2.54 -35.81
#